data_AF-C8PEZ3-F1
#
_entry.id   AF-C8PEZ3-F1
#
_cell.length_a   1.000
_cell.length_b   1.000
_cell.length_c   1.000
_cell.angle_alpha   90.00
_cell.angle_beta   90.00
_cell.angle_gamma   90.00
#
_symmetry.space_group_name_H-M   'P 1'
#
loop_
_entity.id
_entity.type
_entity.pdbx_description
1 polymer ?
#
loop_
_entity_poly.entity_id
_entity_poly.type
_entity_poly.pdbx_seq_one_letter_code
_entity_poly.pdbx_strand_id
1 'polypeptide(L)'
;MSKVDVVIGAQWGDEGKGKIVDMISANYDFVCRSSGGHNAGHTIVINGEKFALHLVPSGVLHKNIINIIGNGVVINPDVLITEMAQFENLKGRFFISEKAFLNLQYHSLIDQAREKSKGELAIGTTGKGIGPAYADKIARTGHRVVELLEPERLAEALSRDFASHESVFEKAGVKIPSKLEIYDELKRYKSALEPYIADTTHMLWKALDYDKRVLVEGAQGSLLDIDHGTYPYVTSSTTIAGGACSGLGLAPKDIGTVMGILKVYTTRVGNGAFPTEDKGPQGEAMREIGKEYGTTTGRARRCGWFDGVATKYAVRLSGIDKLALMKLDVLDGFESIKICRAYRYKGEEIDYFPIDLEAAEPVYEQMPGWDSVKGISKFEDLPQNAQNYIRKIEELSGAKVGFISTSPERSDTIIL
;
A
#
# COMPACT_ATOMS: atom_id res chain seq x y z
N MET A 1 27.01 -9.53 -2.53
CA MET A 1 25.81 -8.81 -2.98
C MET A 1 24.77 -8.92 -1.90
N SER A 2 24.39 -7.76 -1.36
CA SER A 2 23.28 -7.62 -0.44
C SER A 2 21.98 -8.06 -1.11
N LYS A 3 21.03 -8.52 -0.29
CA LYS A 3 19.66 -8.77 -0.72
C LYS A 3 18.81 -7.53 -0.47
N VAL A 4 17.65 -7.51 -1.11
CA VAL A 4 16.60 -6.50 -0.96
C VAL A 4 15.49 -7.04 -0.08
N ASP A 5 15.30 -6.44 1.09
CA ASP A 5 14.17 -6.81 1.96
C ASP A 5 12.91 -6.05 1.52
N VAL A 6 11.75 -6.69 1.65
CA VAL A 6 10.48 -6.15 1.14
C VAL A 6 9.43 -6.16 2.24
N VAL A 7 8.75 -5.03 2.44
CA VAL A 7 7.60 -4.91 3.34
C VAL A 7 6.33 -4.79 2.52
N ILE A 8 5.36 -5.67 2.74
CA ILE A 8 4.06 -5.67 2.05
C ILE A 8 2.90 -5.78 3.02
N GLY A 9 1.69 -5.41 2.59
CA GLY A 9 0.47 -5.70 3.33
C GLY A 9 0.00 -7.12 3.02
N ALA A 10 -0.41 -7.89 4.03
CA ALA A 10 -0.95 -9.23 3.84
C ALA A 10 -2.49 -9.28 3.75
N GLN A 11 -3.18 -8.12 3.82
CA GLN A 11 -4.64 -8.02 3.82
C GLN A 11 -5.13 -7.04 2.73
N TRP A 12 -6.22 -6.31 2.98
CA TRP A 12 -6.82 -5.32 2.07
C TRP A 12 -6.31 -3.89 2.31
N GLY A 13 -5.02 -3.74 2.63
CA GLY A 13 -4.41 -2.43 2.85
C GLY A 13 -4.63 -1.87 4.26
N ASP A 14 -4.00 -0.73 4.53
CA ASP A 14 -4.01 -0.03 5.82
C ASP A 14 -3.45 -0.83 7.01
N GLU A 15 -2.62 -1.84 6.79
CA GLU A 15 -2.14 -2.70 7.87
C GLU A 15 -1.15 -2.01 8.81
N GLY A 16 -0.79 -0.75 8.58
CA GLY A 16 0.17 -0.01 9.41
C GLY A 16 1.63 -0.13 8.95
N LYS A 17 1.86 -0.48 7.67
CA LYS A 17 3.21 -0.63 7.08
C LYS A 17 4.17 0.52 7.42
N GLY A 18 3.69 1.76 7.32
CA GLY A 18 4.51 2.94 7.56
C GLY A 18 5.19 2.97 8.93
N LYS A 19 4.51 2.48 9.99
CA LYS A 19 5.09 2.38 11.34
C LYS A 19 6.28 1.42 11.37
N ILE A 20 6.12 0.24 10.76
CA ILE A 20 7.18 -0.77 10.72
C ILE A 20 8.33 -0.32 9.81
N VAL A 21 8.03 0.25 8.64
CA VAL A 21 9.05 0.79 7.73
C VAL A 21 9.85 1.90 8.40
N ASP A 22 9.20 2.88 9.05
CA ASP A 22 9.90 3.92 9.82
C ASP A 22 10.79 3.33 10.93
N MET A 23 10.29 2.32 11.63
CA MET A 23 11.04 1.69 12.71
C MET A 23 12.31 0.98 12.22
N ILE A 24 12.23 0.20 11.14
CA ILE A 24 13.36 -0.62 10.67
C ILE A 24 14.26 0.10 9.67
N SER A 25 13.77 1.16 9.02
CA SER A 25 14.49 1.88 7.95
C SER A 25 15.85 2.42 8.39
N ALA A 26 16.04 2.75 9.67
CA ALA A 26 17.34 3.17 10.21
C ALA A 26 18.50 2.17 9.99
N ASN A 27 18.18 0.91 9.68
CA ASN A 27 19.16 -0.14 9.40
C ASN A 27 19.48 -0.32 7.90
N TYR A 28 18.94 0.53 7.03
CA TYR A 28 19.06 0.45 5.57
C TYR A 28 19.70 1.70 4.97
N ASP A 29 20.39 1.54 3.84
CA ASP A 29 20.95 2.64 3.06
C ASP A 29 19.91 3.24 2.10
N PHE A 30 18.99 2.41 1.59
CA PHE A 30 17.96 2.80 0.64
C PHE A 30 16.56 2.38 1.11
N VAL A 31 15.57 3.25 0.92
CA VAL A 31 14.14 2.91 1.04
C VAL A 31 13.43 3.26 -0.27
N CYS A 32 12.75 2.27 -0.85
CA CYS A 32 12.24 2.35 -2.21
C CYS A 32 10.75 2.04 -2.27
N ARG A 33 9.99 2.84 -3.03
CA ARG A 33 8.59 2.57 -3.38
C ARG A 33 8.53 1.93 -4.75
N SER A 34 7.92 0.75 -4.87
CA SER A 34 7.92 -0.03 -6.12
C SER A 34 6.64 0.09 -6.96
N SER A 35 5.48 0.37 -6.36
CA SER A 35 4.20 0.34 -7.06
C SER A 35 3.16 1.31 -6.46
N GLY A 36 1.95 1.29 -7.03
CA GLY A 36 0.84 2.16 -6.64
C GLY A 36 1.04 3.60 -7.13
N GLY A 37 0.56 4.54 -6.34
CA GLY A 37 0.68 5.99 -6.52
C GLY A 37 0.25 6.71 -5.25
N HIS A 38 -0.30 7.91 -5.37
CA HIS A 38 -0.77 8.70 -4.22
C HIS A 38 -2.09 8.21 -3.60
N ASN A 39 -2.60 7.05 -4.02
CA ASN A 39 -3.73 6.34 -3.41
C ASN A 39 -3.32 5.51 -2.19
N ALA A 40 -2.03 5.22 -2.03
CA ALA A 40 -1.47 4.83 -0.75
C ALA A 40 -1.14 6.08 0.05
N GLY A 41 -1.15 5.93 1.37
CA GLY A 41 -0.56 6.89 2.26
C GLY A 41 -0.65 6.42 3.70
N HIS A 42 0.17 7.04 4.54
CA HIS A 42 0.17 6.82 5.96
C HIS A 42 0.71 8.07 6.66
N THR A 43 0.31 8.25 7.92
CA THR A 43 0.81 9.34 8.75
C THR A 43 1.81 8.78 9.74
N ILE A 44 3.01 9.35 9.78
CA ILE A 44 4.03 9.05 10.79
C ILE A 44 4.09 10.21 11.77
N VAL A 45 4.23 9.91 13.06
CA VAL A 45 4.43 10.92 14.10
C VAL A 45 5.84 10.79 14.65
N ILE A 46 6.65 11.85 14.52
CA ILE A 46 8.01 11.92 15.06
C ILE A 46 8.08 13.16 15.96
N ASN A 47 8.48 12.97 17.23
CA ASN A 47 8.61 14.05 18.21
C ASN A 47 7.36 14.96 18.32
N GLY A 48 6.17 14.38 18.12
CA GLY A 48 4.89 15.11 18.13
C GLY A 48 4.49 15.76 16.80
N GLU A 49 5.37 15.80 15.80
CA GLU A 49 5.08 16.32 14.47
C GLU A 49 4.51 15.22 13.56
N LYS A 50 3.47 15.56 12.78
CA LYS A 50 2.77 14.61 11.90
C LYS A 50 3.21 14.81 10.45
N PHE A 51 3.73 13.76 9.84
CA PHE A 51 4.11 13.73 8.43
C PHE A 51 3.13 12.83 7.66
N ALA A 52 2.39 13.40 6.71
CA ALA A 52 1.52 12.66 5.83
C ALA A 52 2.27 12.28 4.55
N LEU A 53 2.56 11.00 4.39
CA LEU A 53 3.27 10.46 3.23
C LEU A 53 2.31 9.75 2.30
N HIS A 54 2.43 10.00 1.00
CA HIS A 54 1.64 9.38 -0.06
C HIS A 54 2.52 8.78 -1.14
N LEU A 55 3.45 9.53 -1.72
CA LEU A 55 4.38 9.10 -2.78
C LEU A 55 5.81 8.96 -2.28
N VAL A 56 6.24 9.83 -1.37
CA VAL A 56 7.60 9.82 -0.82
C VAL A 56 7.75 8.61 0.11
N PRO A 57 8.81 7.80 -0.03
CA PRO A 57 9.05 6.66 0.87
C PRO A 57 9.27 7.11 2.32
N SER A 58 8.87 6.28 3.30
CA SER A 58 8.98 6.61 4.75
C SER A 58 10.40 6.87 5.22
N GLY A 59 11.40 6.31 4.52
CA GLY A 59 12.82 6.54 4.81
C GLY A 59 13.24 8.01 4.71
N VAL A 60 12.41 8.89 4.11
CA VAL A 60 12.69 10.33 4.00
C VAL A 60 12.88 10.99 5.35
N LEU A 61 12.28 10.44 6.41
CA LEU A 61 12.41 10.97 7.77
C LEU A 61 13.82 10.79 8.36
N HIS A 62 14.65 9.96 7.74
CA HIS A 62 16.04 9.72 8.14
C HIS A 62 16.99 10.42 7.17
N LYS A 63 17.82 11.33 7.69
CA LYS A 63 18.71 12.18 6.87
C LYS A 63 19.74 11.40 6.04
N ASN A 64 20.14 10.21 6.50
CA ASN A 64 21.20 9.40 5.89
C ASN A 64 20.67 8.34 4.91
N ILE A 65 19.35 8.26 4.70
CA ILE A 65 18.74 7.26 3.83
C ILE A 65 18.46 7.87 2.45
N ILE A 66 18.81 7.11 1.42
CA ILE A 66 18.45 7.42 0.03
C ILE A 66 17.05 6.88 -0.26
N ASN A 67 16.18 7.74 -0.78
CA ASN A 67 14.78 7.44 -1.03
C ASN A 67 14.52 7.40 -2.54
N ILE A 68 13.88 6.34 -3.01
CA ILE A 68 13.62 6.15 -4.44
C ILE A 68 12.12 5.91 -4.69
N ILE A 69 11.55 6.67 -5.62
CA ILE A 69 10.29 6.32 -6.26
C ILE A 69 10.61 5.54 -7.54
N GLY A 70 10.26 4.25 -7.56
CA GLY A 70 10.55 3.32 -8.65
C GLY A 70 9.71 3.52 -9.90
N ASN A 71 10.11 2.86 -10.99
CA ASN A 71 9.45 2.90 -12.29
C ASN A 71 8.06 2.24 -12.30
N GLY A 72 7.74 1.45 -11.28
CA GLY A 72 6.42 0.85 -11.15
C GLY A 72 5.35 1.82 -10.66
N VAL A 73 5.73 2.98 -10.08
CA VAL A 73 4.81 3.97 -9.50
C VAL A 73 4.21 4.88 -10.58
N VAL A 74 2.93 5.26 -10.42
CA VAL A 74 2.32 6.37 -11.17
C VAL A 74 2.32 7.64 -10.31
N ILE A 75 2.95 8.69 -10.81
CA ILE A 75 3.31 9.89 -10.05
C ILE A 75 2.41 11.04 -10.46
N ASN A 76 1.62 11.54 -9.52
CA ASN A 76 0.96 12.84 -9.70
C ASN A 76 1.96 13.94 -9.30
N PRO A 77 2.38 14.81 -10.24
CA PRO A 77 3.42 15.80 -9.95
C PRO A 77 3.02 16.81 -8.87
N ASP A 78 1.78 17.30 -8.88
CA ASP A 78 1.29 18.24 -7.88
C ASP A 78 1.32 17.69 -6.46
N VAL A 79 0.84 16.46 -6.29
CA VAL A 79 0.84 15.79 -5.00
C VAL A 79 2.27 15.57 -4.53
N LEU A 80 3.18 15.14 -5.42
CA LEU A 80 4.57 14.92 -5.05
C LEU A 80 5.27 16.22 -4.66
N ILE A 81 5.09 17.31 -5.41
CA ILE A 81 5.69 18.61 -5.11
C ILE A 81 5.18 19.13 -3.75
N THR A 82 3.88 19.00 -3.49
CA THR A 82 3.27 19.39 -2.21
C THR A 82 3.84 18.56 -1.06
N GLU A 83 3.95 17.25 -1.26
CA GLU A 83 4.48 16.34 -0.24
C GLU A 83 5.96 16.60 0.06
N MET A 84 6.77 16.88 -0.97
CA MET A 84 8.19 17.22 -0.85
C MET A 84 8.44 18.52 -0.09
N ALA A 85 7.50 19.48 -0.12
CA ALA A 85 7.64 20.76 0.59
C ALA A 85 7.69 20.60 2.12
N GLN A 86 7.30 19.43 2.65
CA GLN A 86 7.42 19.10 4.08
C GLN A 86 8.87 18.80 4.50
N PHE A 87 9.80 18.63 3.55
CA PHE A 87 11.15 18.14 3.84
C PHE A 87 12.23 19.10 3.32
N GLU A 88 13.23 19.35 4.16
CA GLU A 88 14.43 20.06 3.76
C GLU A 88 15.47 19.10 3.17
N ASN A 89 16.38 19.62 2.33
CA ASN A 89 17.59 18.94 1.87
C ASN A 89 17.33 17.56 1.21
N LEU A 90 16.33 17.48 0.32
CA LEU A 90 16.05 16.26 -0.46
C LEU A 90 17.12 15.98 -1.54
N LYS A 91 17.81 17.01 -2.02
CA LYS A 91 18.80 16.88 -3.09
C LYS A 91 19.92 15.92 -2.70
N GLY A 92 20.18 14.93 -3.55
CA GLY A 92 21.21 13.90 -3.32
C GLY A 92 20.77 12.71 -2.46
N ARG A 93 19.55 12.75 -1.90
CA ARG A 93 18.99 11.64 -1.10
C ARG A 93 17.55 11.25 -1.47
N PHE A 94 16.96 11.90 -2.47
CA PHE A 94 15.64 11.58 -2.99
C PHE A 94 15.71 11.54 -4.52
N PHE A 95 15.18 10.47 -5.10
CA PHE A 95 15.25 10.23 -6.53
C PHE A 95 13.93 9.67 -7.07
N ILE A 96 13.59 10.09 -8.27
CA ILE A 96 12.40 9.70 -9.01
C ILE A 96 12.87 8.96 -10.26
N SER A 97 12.32 7.78 -10.49
CA SER A 97 12.63 7.03 -11.70
C SER A 97 12.19 7.82 -12.94
N GLU A 98 13.11 8.04 -13.86
CA GLU A 98 12.81 8.59 -15.18
C GLU A 98 11.77 7.75 -15.95
N LYS A 99 11.66 6.45 -15.60
CA LYS A 99 10.75 5.48 -16.23
C LYS A 99 9.38 5.38 -15.54
N ALA A 100 9.16 6.07 -14.41
CA ALA A 100 7.85 6.13 -13.78
C ALA A 100 6.85 6.87 -14.69
N PHE A 101 5.55 6.58 -14.54
CA PHE A 101 4.51 7.19 -15.36
C PHE A 101 3.86 8.39 -14.68
N LEU A 102 3.43 9.38 -15.46
CA LEU A 102 2.71 10.56 -14.98
C LEU A 102 1.23 10.22 -14.75
N ASN A 103 0.73 10.60 -13.58
CA ASN A 103 -0.69 10.60 -13.24
C ASN A 103 -1.18 12.06 -13.21
N LEU A 104 -1.49 12.57 -14.40
CA LEU A 104 -1.98 13.94 -14.63
C LEU A 104 -3.45 14.11 -14.25
N GLN A 105 -3.88 15.36 -14.08
CA GLN A 105 -5.20 15.71 -13.54
C GLN A 105 -6.38 15.09 -14.28
N TYR A 106 -6.29 14.94 -15.61
CA TYR A 106 -7.35 14.33 -16.39
C TYR A 106 -7.60 12.86 -16.01
N HIS A 107 -6.60 12.12 -15.55
CA HIS A 107 -6.78 10.75 -15.08
C HIS A 107 -7.70 10.69 -13.87
N SER A 108 -7.54 11.62 -12.92
CA SER A 108 -8.41 11.71 -11.73
C SER A 108 -9.84 12.02 -12.12
N LEU A 109 -10.06 12.93 -13.08
CA LEU A 109 -11.39 13.27 -13.56
C LEU A 109 -12.05 12.09 -14.31
N ILE A 110 -11.30 11.37 -15.14
CA ILE A 110 -11.79 10.15 -15.81
C ILE A 110 -12.18 9.08 -14.77
N ASP A 111 -11.34 8.86 -13.75
CA ASP A 111 -11.59 7.90 -12.67
C ASP A 111 -12.91 8.22 -11.95
N GLN A 112 -13.07 9.48 -11.53
CA GLN A 112 -14.27 9.96 -10.86
C GLN A 112 -15.52 9.85 -11.74
N ALA A 113 -15.42 10.22 -13.02
CA ALA A 113 -16.53 10.12 -13.96
C ALA A 113 -16.95 8.65 -14.20
N ARG A 114 -15.98 7.75 -14.35
CA ARG A 114 -16.23 6.30 -14.51
C ARG A 114 -16.92 5.73 -13.27
N GLU A 115 -16.44 6.04 -12.08
CA GLU A 115 -17.08 5.59 -10.83
C GLU A 115 -18.51 6.11 -10.70
N LYS A 116 -18.73 7.40 -10.97
CA LYS A 116 -20.08 7.99 -10.96
C LYS A 116 -21.02 7.29 -11.95
N SER A 117 -20.52 6.94 -13.14
CA SER A 117 -21.32 6.27 -14.17
C SER A 117 -21.72 4.83 -13.81
N LYS A 118 -20.96 4.17 -12.92
CA LYS A 118 -21.21 2.78 -12.50
C LYS A 118 -22.25 2.66 -11.37
N GLY A 119 -22.55 3.75 -10.65
CA GLY A 119 -23.53 3.73 -9.58
C GLY A 119 -23.23 2.67 -8.52
N GLU A 120 -24.17 1.74 -8.30
CA GLU A 120 -24.02 0.65 -7.32
C GLU A 120 -22.89 -0.35 -7.68
N LEU A 121 -22.49 -0.41 -8.96
CA LEU A 121 -21.39 -1.26 -9.44
C LEU A 121 -20.02 -0.56 -9.36
N ALA A 122 -19.94 0.59 -8.70
CA ALA A 122 -18.68 1.29 -8.49
C ALA A 122 -17.70 0.43 -7.66
N ILE A 123 -16.42 0.50 -8.02
CA ILE A 123 -15.36 -0.24 -7.33
C ILE A 123 -15.12 0.37 -5.93
N GLY A 124 -15.36 1.67 -5.79
CA GLY A 124 -14.94 2.47 -4.66
C GLY A 124 -13.48 2.91 -4.80
N THR A 125 -13.06 3.37 -5.99
CA THR A 125 -11.70 3.88 -6.19
C THR A 125 -11.46 5.12 -5.33
N THR A 126 -10.20 5.52 -5.18
CA THR A 126 -9.86 6.75 -4.45
C THR A 126 -10.15 8.02 -5.28
N GLY A 127 -10.60 7.91 -6.53
CA GLY A 127 -10.82 9.06 -7.43
C GLY A 127 -9.54 9.82 -7.77
N LYS A 128 -8.39 9.13 -7.73
CA LYS A 128 -7.03 9.68 -7.82
C LYS A 128 -6.35 9.36 -9.15
N GLY A 129 -7.06 8.80 -10.13
CA GLY A 129 -6.52 8.57 -11.46
C GLY A 129 -5.56 7.39 -11.58
N ILE A 130 -5.47 6.53 -10.56
CA ILE A 130 -4.54 5.38 -10.54
C ILE A 130 -4.89 4.41 -11.67
N GLY A 131 -6.14 3.98 -11.75
CA GLY A 131 -6.59 3.04 -12.78
C GLY A 131 -6.36 3.57 -14.19
N PRO A 132 -6.83 4.78 -14.53
CA PRO A 132 -6.55 5.39 -15.83
C PRO A 132 -5.06 5.52 -16.16
N ALA A 133 -4.21 5.95 -15.21
CA ALA A 133 -2.77 6.06 -15.45
C ALA A 133 -2.09 4.71 -15.73
N TYR A 134 -2.47 3.65 -14.99
CA TYR A 134 -2.00 2.29 -15.30
C TYR A 134 -2.57 1.77 -16.62
N ALA A 135 -3.81 2.10 -16.97
CA ALA A 135 -4.40 1.73 -18.26
C ALA A 135 -3.61 2.34 -19.42
N ASP A 136 -3.24 3.62 -19.34
CA ASP A 136 -2.42 4.29 -20.34
C ASP A 136 -1.01 3.68 -20.43
N LYS A 137 -0.41 3.31 -19.30
CA LYS A 137 0.86 2.56 -19.26
C LYS A 137 0.77 1.24 -20.03
N ILE A 138 -0.28 0.45 -19.79
CA ILE A 138 -0.47 -0.85 -20.45
C ILE A 138 -0.85 -0.69 -21.93
N ALA A 139 -1.66 0.31 -22.27
CA ALA A 139 -2.02 0.65 -23.65
C ALA A 139 -0.81 1.17 -24.45
N ARG A 140 0.24 1.65 -23.76
CA ARG A 140 1.44 2.31 -24.31
C ARG A 140 1.14 3.70 -24.85
N THR A 141 0.15 4.37 -24.24
CA THR A 141 -0.26 5.75 -24.55
C THR A 141 0.10 6.72 -23.42
N GLY A 142 0.50 6.22 -22.25
CA GLY A 142 0.85 7.06 -21.11
C GLY A 142 2.23 7.72 -21.23
N HIS A 143 2.38 8.83 -20.54
CA HIS A 143 3.62 9.61 -20.47
C HIS A 143 4.46 9.25 -19.26
N ARG A 144 5.78 9.25 -19.44
CA ARG A 144 6.77 8.99 -18.38
C ARG A 144 7.35 10.28 -17.82
N VAL A 145 7.89 10.19 -16.61
CA VAL A 145 8.50 11.32 -15.88
C VAL A 145 9.65 11.96 -16.67
N VAL A 146 10.45 11.17 -17.39
CA VAL A 146 11.55 11.70 -18.23
C VAL A 146 11.07 12.71 -19.28
N GLU A 147 9.83 12.62 -19.73
CA GLU A 147 9.27 13.54 -20.73
C GLU A 147 9.07 14.96 -20.16
N LEU A 148 9.05 15.13 -18.84
CA LEU A 148 9.07 16.46 -18.20
C LEU A 148 10.33 17.26 -18.55
N LEU A 149 11.42 16.59 -18.94
CA LEU A 149 12.64 17.27 -19.37
C LEU A 149 12.46 18.00 -20.71
N GLU A 150 11.45 17.64 -21.50
CA GLU A 150 11.11 18.21 -22.81
C GLU A 150 9.65 18.72 -22.85
N PRO A 151 9.30 19.76 -22.08
CA PRO A 151 7.91 20.14 -21.82
C PRO A 151 7.15 20.58 -23.08
N GLU A 152 7.82 21.16 -24.08
CA GLU A 152 7.18 21.54 -25.34
C GLU A 152 6.72 20.31 -26.13
N ARG A 153 7.59 19.30 -26.26
CA ARG A 153 7.28 18.04 -26.93
C ARG A 153 6.18 17.27 -26.21
N LEU A 154 6.21 17.25 -24.87
CA LEU A 154 5.17 16.62 -24.07
C LEU A 154 3.82 17.35 -24.19
N ALA A 155 3.82 18.69 -24.19
CA ALA A 155 2.60 19.47 -24.41
C ALA A 155 1.97 19.19 -25.78
N GLU A 156 2.78 19.01 -26.83
CA GLU A 156 2.30 18.61 -28.15
C GLU A 156 1.68 17.22 -28.17
N ALA A 157 2.30 16.26 -27.49
CA ALA A 157 1.77 14.91 -27.40
C ALA A 157 0.41 14.89 -26.66
N LEU A 158 0.36 15.50 -25.46
CA LEU A 158 -0.88 15.62 -24.69
C LEU A 158 -2.00 16.34 -25.46
N SER A 159 -1.68 17.42 -26.18
CA SER A 159 -2.66 18.13 -27.00
C SER A 159 -3.29 17.22 -28.07
N ARG A 160 -2.48 16.34 -28.68
CA ARG A 160 -3.00 15.35 -29.65
C ARG A 160 -3.84 14.29 -28.97
N ASP A 161 -3.44 13.82 -27.79
CA ASP A 161 -4.18 12.80 -27.04
C ASP A 161 -5.54 13.32 -26.56
N PHE A 162 -5.59 14.59 -26.14
CA PHE A 162 -6.85 15.28 -25.83
C PHE A 162 -7.76 15.36 -27.05
N ALA A 163 -7.24 15.77 -28.21
CA ALA A 163 -8.01 15.87 -29.44
C ALA A 163 -8.51 14.50 -29.93
N SER A 164 -7.69 13.44 -29.85
CA SER A 164 -8.09 12.11 -30.32
C SER A 164 -9.12 11.41 -29.41
N HIS A 165 -9.27 11.86 -28.17
CA HIS A 165 -10.21 11.28 -27.20
C HIS A 165 -11.24 12.30 -26.68
N GLU A 166 -11.51 13.37 -27.43
CA GLU A 166 -12.40 14.46 -27.03
C GLU A 166 -13.74 13.96 -26.49
N SER A 167 -14.39 13.03 -27.20
CA SER A 167 -15.68 12.44 -26.76
C SER A 167 -15.63 11.74 -25.39
N VAL A 168 -14.48 11.19 -25.00
CA VAL A 168 -14.29 10.57 -23.68
C VAL A 168 -14.18 11.66 -22.61
N PHE A 169 -13.41 12.72 -22.89
CA PHE A 169 -13.23 13.85 -21.99
C PHE A 169 -14.54 14.63 -21.80
N GLU A 170 -15.29 14.90 -22.87
CA GLU A 170 -16.60 15.55 -22.80
C GLU A 170 -17.59 14.77 -21.93
N LYS A 171 -17.72 13.45 -22.16
CA LYS A 171 -18.57 12.58 -21.35
C LYS A 171 -18.14 12.53 -19.89
N ALA A 172 -16.84 12.67 -19.62
CA ALA A 172 -16.29 12.74 -18.28
C ALA A 172 -16.40 14.15 -17.65
N GLY A 173 -16.91 15.15 -18.38
CA GLY A 173 -16.99 16.54 -17.91
C GLY A 173 -15.61 17.21 -17.77
N VAL A 174 -14.60 16.70 -18.47
CA VAL A 174 -13.23 17.23 -18.46
C VAL A 174 -13.13 18.37 -19.45
N LYS A 175 -12.83 19.58 -18.96
CA LYS A 175 -12.42 20.68 -19.83
C LYS A 175 -11.06 20.37 -20.41
N ILE A 176 -10.97 20.25 -21.73
CA ILE A 176 -9.70 20.08 -22.44
C ILE A 176 -8.89 21.39 -22.31
N PRO A 177 -7.67 21.35 -21.72
CA PRO A 177 -6.82 22.52 -21.62
C PRO A 177 -6.22 22.87 -22.99
N SER A 178 -5.93 24.15 -23.20
CA SER A 178 -5.15 24.62 -24.34
C SER A 178 -3.71 24.14 -24.27
N LYS A 179 -3.02 24.06 -25.41
CA LYS A 179 -1.58 23.72 -25.47
C LYS A 179 -0.74 24.60 -24.55
N LEU A 180 -1.08 25.88 -24.44
CA LEU A 180 -0.36 26.84 -23.58
C LEU A 180 -0.55 26.52 -22.09
N GLU A 181 -1.79 26.23 -21.66
CA GLU A 181 -2.07 25.83 -20.27
C GLU A 181 -1.31 24.53 -19.90
N ILE A 182 -1.30 23.53 -20.80
CA ILE A 182 -0.53 22.30 -20.59
C ILE A 182 0.97 22.62 -20.47
N TYR A 183 1.51 23.41 -21.41
CA TYR A 183 2.94 23.72 -21.43
C TYR A 183 3.41 24.46 -20.17
N ASP A 184 2.65 25.46 -19.71
CA ASP A 184 2.98 26.22 -18.50
C ASP A 184 2.96 25.33 -17.24
N GLU A 185 2.01 24.40 -17.17
CA GLU A 185 1.93 23.42 -16.10
C GLU A 185 3.15 22.48 -16.11
N LEU A 186 3.51 21.94 -17.27
CA LEU A 186 4.66 21.05 -17.43
C LEU A 186 5.98 21.76 -17.11
N LYS A 187 6.13 23.05 -17.45
CA LYS A 187 7.31 23.84 -17.07
C LYS A 187 7.45 23.97 -15.55
N ARG A 188 6.33 24.18 -14.84
CA ARG A 188 6.33 24.22 -13.37
C ARG A 188 6.77 22.87 -12.81
N TYR A 189 6.26 21.76 -13.35
CA TYR A 189 6.68 20.42 -12.94
C TYR A 189 8.15 20.15 -13.20
N LYS A 190 8.66 20.47 -14.40
CA LYS A 190 10.07 20.36 -14.74
C LYS A 190 10.93 21.09 -13.72
N SER A 191 10.65 22.38 -13.48
CA SER A 191 11.44 23.21 -12.57
C SER A 191 11.52 22.64 -11.15
N ALA A 192 10.45 21.98 -10.68
CA ALA A 192 10.40 21.41 -9.34
C ALA A 192 11.02 20.01 -9.25
N LEU A 193 10.86 19.17 -10.29
CA LEU A 193 11.16 17.75 -10.22
C LEU A 193 12.46 17.35 -10.92
N GLU A 194 12.93 18.10 -11.93
CA GLU A 194 14.16 17.82 -12.70
C GLU A 194 15.37 17.48 -11.82
N PRO A 195 15.65 18.15 -10.68
CA PRO A 195 16.79 17.82 -9.83
C PRO A 195 16.77 16.41 -9.21
N TYR A 196 15.62 15.74 -9.24
CA TYR A 196 15.39 14.44 -8.60
C TYR A 196 15.19 13.31 -9.62
N ILE A 197 15.04 13.61 -10.90
CA ILE A 197 14.85 12.60 -11.95
C ILE A 197 16.19 11.88 -12.21
N ALA A 198 16.19 10.55 -12.14
CA ALA A 198 17.39 9.75 -12.33
C ALA A 198 17.09 8.35 -12.90
N ASP A 199 18.12 7.69 -13.43
CA ASP A 199 18.11 6.24 -13.71
C ASP A 199 18.22 5.45 -12.41
N THR A 200 17.09 5.33 -11.72
CA THR A 200 16.98 4.64 -10.44
C THR A 200 17.31 3.15 -10.53
N THR A 201 17.14 2.52 -11.69
CA THR A 201 17.48 1.10 -11.90
C THR A 201 18.99 0.92 -11.78
N HIS A 202 19.76 1.71 -12.52
CA HIS A 202 21.22 1.65 -12.46
C HIS A 202 21.76 2.05 -11.08
N MET A 203 21.13 3.02 -10.42
CA MET A 203 21.47 3.40 -9.04
C MET A 203 21.32 2.22 -8.08
N LEU A 204 20.20 1.50 -8.15
CA LEU A 204 19.93 0.35 -7.29
C LEU A 204 20.88 -0.82 -7.58
N TRP A 205 21.15 -1.12 -8.84
CA TRP A 205 22.11 -2.19 -9.18
C TRP A 205 23.50 -1.90 -8.63
N LYS A 206 24.00 -0.66 -8.80
CA LYS A 206 25.26 -0.26 -8.17
C LYS A 206 25.21 -0.39 -6.65
N ALA A 207 24.12 0.03 -6.02
CA ALA A 207 23.96 -0.10 -4.57
C ALA A 207 24.12 -1.57 -4.12
N LEU A 208 23.48 -2.50 -4.81
CA LEU A 208 23.57 -3.94 -4.52
C LEU A 208 24.96 -4.52 -4.78
N ASP A 209 25.63 -4.08 -5.85
CA ASP A 209 27.02 -4.45 -6.15
C ASP A 209 28.00 -4.00 -5.06
N TYR A 210 27.70 -2.89 -4.39
CA TYR A 210 28.44 -2.37 -3.23
C TYR A 210 27.88 -2.80 -1.88
N ASP A 211 27.09 -3.89 -1.84
CA ASP A 211 26.52 -4.49 -0.63
C ASP A 211 25.69 -3.52 0.24
N LYS A 212 25.07 -2.50 -0.39
CA LYS A 212 24.16 -1.57 0.29
C LYS A 212 22.85 -2.25 0.64
N ARG A 213 22.31 -1.94 1.82
CA ARG A 213 21.06 -2.51 2.30
C ARG A 213 19.88 -1.73 1.72
N VAL A 214 18.97 -2.44 1.06
CA VAL A 214 17.79 -1.85 0.41
C VAL A 214 16.52 -2.41 1.03
N LEU A 215 15.61 -1.52 1.41
CA LEU A 215 14.27 -1.83 1.87
C LEU A 215 13.25 -1.37 0.85
N VAL A 216 12.34 -2.26 0.45
CA VAL A 216 11.20 -1.91 -0.40
C VAL A 216 9.95 -1.71 0.45
N GLU A 217 9.38 -0.53 0.36
CA GLU A 217 8.09 -0.18 0.92
C GLU A 217 6.98 -0.48 -0.10
N GLY A 218 6.25 -1.56 0.13
CA GLY A 218 5.07 -1.93 -0.63
C GLY A 218 3.88 -0.99 -0.36
N ALA A 219 3.08 -0.76 -1.39
CA ALA A 219 1.83 -0.01 -1.28
C ALA A 219 0.62 -0.98 -1.25
N GLN A 220 -0.47 -0.58 -0.58
CA GLN A 220 -1.68 -1.40 -0.41
C GLN A 220 -1.37 -2.80 0.21
N GLY A 221 -2.23 -3.79 0.01
CA GLY A 221 -2.04 -5.15 0.51
C GLY A 221 -2.23 -6.19 -0.59
N SER A 222 -1.78 -7.42 -0.32
CA SER A 222 -1.76 -8.53 -1.28
C SER A 222 -3.16 -8.88 -1.80
N LEU A 223 -4.20 -8.67 -0.99
CA LEU A 223 -5.59 -8.98 -1.38
C LEU A 223 -6.24 -7.86 -2.22
N LEU A 224 -5.50 -6.77 -2.45
CA LEU A 224 -5.82 -5.71 -3.41
C LEU A 224 -4.94 -5.78 -4.67
N ASP A 225 -4.15 -6.83 -4.85
CA ASP A 225 -3.35 -7.03 -6.06
C ASP A 225 -4.24 -7.17 -7.30
N ILE A 226 -3.80 -6.64 -8.44
CA ILE A 226 -4.60 -6.63 -9.68
C ILE A 226 -4.89 -8.04 -10.22
N ASP A 227 -3.95 -8.98 -10.04
CA ASP A 227 -4.06 -10.34 -10.55
C ASP A 227 -4.54 -11.31 -9.46
N HIS A 228 -4.09 -11.06 -8.22
CA HIS A 228 -4.22 -12.02 -7.12
C HIS A 228 -5.16 -11.57 -6.00
N GLY A 229 -5.69 -10.35 -6.07
CA GLY A 229 -6.64 -9.84 -5.10
C GLY A 229 -8.09 -10.26 -5.40
N THR A 230 -9.03 -9.65 -4.68
CA THR A 230 -10.47 -9.86 -4.89
C THR A 230 -11.01 -9.11 -6.11
N TYR A 231 -10.55 -9.46 -7.31
CA TYR A 231 -10.94 -8.80 -8.56
C TYR A 231 -12.48 -8.83 -8.75
N PRO A 232 -13.13 -7.74 -9.21
CA PRO A 232 -12.55 -6.48 -9.71
C PRO A 232 -12.26 -5.43 -8.62
N TYR A 233 -12.49 -5.75 -7.34
CA TYR A 233 -12.35 -4.81 -6.22
C TYR A 233 -10.92 -4.76 -5.69
N VAL A 234 -10.00 -4.36 -6.56
CA VAL A 234 -8.55 -4.35 -6.36
C VAL A 234 -7.95 -3.02 -6.85
N THR A 235 -6.67 -2.79 -6.59
CA THR A 235 -5.95 -1.69 -7.23
C THR A 235 -5.39 -2.12 -8.59
N SER A 236 -4.92 -1.17 -9.39
CA SER A 236 -4.44 -1.43 -10.76
C SER A 236 -2.93 -1.71 -10.82
N SER A 237 -2.33 -2.08 -9.70
CA SER A 237 -0.90 -2.34 -9.56
C SER A 237 -0.64 -3.68 -8.88
N THR A 238 0.55 -4.22 -9.10
CA THR A 238 1.05 -5.40 -8.39
C THR A 238 1.51 -5.00 -6.98
N THR A 239 0.84 -5.50 -5.95
CA THR A 239 1.06 -5.15 -4.53
C THR A 239 1.83 -6.23 -3.78
N ILE A 240 1.98 -7.41 -4.38
CA ILE A 240 2.78 -8.52 -3.84
C ILE A 240 4.28 -8.28 -3.98
N ALA A 241 5.10 -9.09 -3.30
CA ALA A 241 6.56 -8.96 -3.32
C ALA A 241 7.16 -8.98 -4.74
N GLY A 242 6.57 -9.74 -5.67
CA GLY A 242 6.98 -9.75 -7.09
C GLY A 242 6.88 -8.37 -7.78
N GLY A 243 5.99 -7.49 -7.30
CA GLY A 243 5.88 -6.11 -7.77
C GLY A 243 7.15 -5.28 -7.53
N ALA A 244 7.96 -5.64 -6.53
CA ALA A 244 9.26 -5.01 -6.30
C ALA A 244 10.22 -5.23 -7.48
N CYS A 245 10.19 -6.41 -8.10
CA CYS A 245 11.07 -6.75 -9.22
C CYS A 245 10.78 -5.87 -10.42
N SER A 246 9.53 -5.87 -10.89
CA SER A 246 9.13 -5.07 -12.05
C SER A 246 9.14 -3.56 -11.78
N GLY A 247 8.85 -3.16 -10.54
CA GLY A 247 8.73 -1.76 -10.14
C GLY A 247 10.04 -1.03 -9.85
N LEU A 248 11.14 -1.76 -9.66
CA LEU A 248 12.47 -1.20 -9.37
C LEU A 248 13.57 -1.71 -10.32
N GLY A 249 13.26 -2.69 -11.17
CA GLY A 249 14.23 -3.33 -12.05
C GLY A 249 15.12 -4.34 -11.33
N LEU A 250 14.62 -4.99 -10.28
CA LEU A 250 15.37 -6.00 -9.52
C LEU A 250 15.20 -7.39 -10.14
N ALA A 251 16.22 -8.23 -10.07
CA ALA A 251 16.08 -9.64 -10.38
C ALA A 251 15.29 -10.34 -9.26
N PRO A 252 14.48 -11.38 -9.55
CA PRO A 252 13.82 -12.17 -8.51
C PRO A 252 14.79 -12.76 -7.48
N LYS A 253 16.04 -13.02 -7.90
CA LYS A 253 17.09 -13.52 -7.01
C LYS A 253 17.64 -12.45 -6.06
N ASP A 254 17.37 -11.17 -6.27
CA ASP A 254 17.85 -10.08 -5.41
C ASP A 254 16.98 -9.95 -4.14
N ILE A 255 15.76 -10.46 -4.18
CA ILE A 255 14.84 -10.43 -3.04
C ILE A 255 15.40 -11.30 -1.90
N GLY A 256 15.44 -10.70 -0.72
CA GLY A 256 15.83 -11.30 0.54
C GLY A 256 14.61 -11.62 1.39
N THR A 257 14.53 -11.00 2.55
CA THR A 257 13.44 -11.23 3.52
C THR A 257 12.19 -10.49 3.09
N VAL A 258 11.05 -11.18 3.06
CA VAL A 258 9.74 -10.57 2.87
C VAL A 258 9.01 -10.50 4.21
N MET A 259 8.66 -9.29 4.62
CA MET A 259 7.86 -9.02 5.81
C MET A 259 6.43 -8.67 5.44
N GLY A 260 5.49 -9.46 5.95
CA GLY A 260 4.05 -9.25 5.79
C GLY A 260 3.47 -8.49 6.97
N ILE A 261 2.93 -7.31 6.72
CA ILE A 261 2.25 -6.51 7.75
C ILE A 261 0.77 -6.86 7.70
N LEU A 262 0.18 -7.17 8.85
CA LEU A 262 -1.25 -7.42 8.98
C LEU A 262 -1.78 -6.89 10.29
N LYS A 263 -3.07 -6.55 10.32
CA LYS A 263 -3.78 -6.32 11.58
C LYS A 263 -4.23 -7.66 12.15
N VAL A 264 -4.28 -7.76 13.47
CA VAL A 264 -4.81 -8.94 14.17
C VAL A 264 -6.33 -9.14 13.99
N TYR A 265 -6.97 -8.27 13.22
CA TYR A 265 -8.33 -8.34 12.71
C TYR A 265 -8.26 -7.86 11.24
N THR A 266 -9.36 -7.86 10.51
CA THR A 266 -9.36 -7.47 9.10
C THR A 266 -10.14 -6.19 8.89
N THR A 267 -9.68 -5.37 7.95
CA THR A 267 -10.36 -4.13 7.54
C THR A 267 -10.38 -3.98 6.04
N ARG A 268 -11.45 -3.39 5.50
CA ARG A 268 -11.60 -3.10 4.07
C ARG A 268 -12.25 -1.74 3.86
N VAL A 269 -11.63 -0.88 3.06
CA VAL A 269 -12.12 0.49 2.78
C VAL A 269 -13.21 0.49 1.70
N GLY A 270 -12.97 -0.25 0.61
CA GLY A 270 -13.82 -0.27 -0.58
C GLY A 270 -14.88 -1.35 -0.56
N ASN A 271 -15.59 -1.46 -1.69
CA ASN A 271 -16.57 -2.51 -1.95
C ASN A 271 -15.88 -3.87 -2.16
N GLY A 272 -16.67 -4.92 -2.34
CA GLY A 272 -16.22 -6.28 -2.65
C GLY A 272 -16.31 -7.27 -1.49
N ALA A 273 -16.10 -8.54 -1.80
CA ALA A 273 -16.22 -9.66 -0.86
C ALA A 273 -15.39 -9.46 0.41
N PHE A 274 -15.98 -9.77 1.57
CA PHE A 274 -15.28 -9.70 2.84
C PHE A 274 -15.84 -10.78 3.77
N PRO A 275 -15.37 -12.05 3.66
CA PRO A 275 -15.97 -13.19 4.34
C PRO A 275 -16.10 -12.98 5.85
N THR A 276 -15.08 -12.42 6.48
CA THR A 276 -15.03 -12.24 7.93
C THR A 276 -15.63 -10.92 8.42
N GLU A 277 -16.29 -10.15 7.55
CA GLU A 277 -16.96 -8.90 7.93
C GLU A 277 -17.95 -9.12 9.07
N ASP A 278 -17.79 -8.39 10.17
CA ASP A 278 -18.74 -8.37 11.27
C ASP A 278 -19.58 -7.09 11.15
N LYS A 279 -20.83 -7.24 10.71
CA LYS A 279 -21.78 -6.13 10.59
C LYS A 279 -22.50 -5.82 11.91
N GLY A 280 -22.17 -6.54 12.98
CA GLY A 280 -22.75 -6.39 14.30
C GLY A 280 -21.92 -5.50 15.24
N PRO A 281 -22.24 -5.52 16.54
CA PRO A 281 -21.61 -4.66 17.54
C PRO A 281 -20.09 -4.85 17.66
N GLN A 282 -19.58 -6.06 17.40
CA GLN A 282 -18.15 -6.36 17.55
C GLN A 282 -17.32 -5.71 16.43
N GLY A 283 -17.81 -5.71 15.19
CA GLY A 283 -17.17 -4.99 14.10
C GLY A 283 -17.20 -3.47 14.29
N GLU A 284 -18.27 -2.93 14.88
CA GLU A 284 -18.34 -1.51 15.26
C GLU A 284 -17.34 -1.17 16.38
N ALA A 285 -17.24 -2.02 17.40
CA ALA A 285 -16.26 -1.85 18.48
C ALA A 285 -14.82 -1.84 17.95
N MET A 286 -14.46 -2.79 17.07
CA MET A 286 -13.16 -2.81 16.41
C MET A 286 -12.91 -1.52 15.60
N ARG A 287 -13.94 -1.00 14.93
CA ARG A 287 -13.83 0.24 14.16
C ARG A 287 -13.54 1.44 15.05
N GLU A 288 -14.28 1.60 16.14
CA GLU A 288 -14.14 2.72 17.07
C GLU A 288 -12.79 2.69 17.79
N ILE A 289 -12.45 1.56 18.39
CA ILE A 289 -11.18 1.38 19.14
C ILE A 289 -10.00 1.53 18.19
N GLY A 290 -10.06 0.88 17.02
CA GLY A 290 -9.02 0.92 16.00
C GLY A 290 -8.95 2.24 15.23
N LYS A 291 -9.91 3.16 15.41
CA LYS A 291 -10.04 4.40 14.62
C LYS A 291 -10.03 4.13 13.11
N GLU A 292 -10.83 3.17 12.68
CA GLU A 292 -10.83 2.65 11.32
C GLU A 292 -11.62 3.54 10.36
N TYR A 293 -11.05 4.72 10.11
CA TYR A 293 -11.60 5.79 9.30
C TYR A 293 -10.55 6.27 8.30
N GLY A 294 -10.97 6.59 7.07
CA GLY A 294 -10.09 7.19 6.07
C GLY A 294 -9.52 8.52 6.55
N THR A 295 -8.20 8.69 6.54
CA THR A 295 -7.53 9.91 7.05
C THR A 295 -7.91 11.18 6.27
N THR A 296 -8.13 11.07 4.97
CA THR A 296 -8.54 12.20 4.11
C THR A 296 -10.06 12.34 4.00
N THR A 297 -10.78 11.22 3.86
CA THR A 297 -12.21 11.23 3.53
C THR A 297 -13.13 11.09 4.73
N GLY A 298 -12.62 10.64 5.88
CA GLY A 298 -13.43 10.28 7.05
C GLY A 298 -14.31 9.05 6.85
N ARG A 299 -14.22 8.35 5.71
CA ARG A 299 -15.08 7.20 5.40
C ARG A 299 -14.80 6.05 6.38
N ALA A 300 -15.85 5.56 7.03
CA ALA A 300 -15.81 4.37 7.88
C ALA A 300 -15.35 3.13 7.09
N ARG A 301 -14.45 2.35 7.67
CA ARG A 301 -13.98 1.10 7.08
C ARG A 301 -14.80 -0.07 7.60
N ARG A 302 -15.01 -1.05 6.74
CA ARG A 302 -15.60 -2.33 7.11
C ARG A 302 -14.58 -3.07 7.98
N CYS A 303 -15.05 -3.67 9.07
CA CYS A 303 -14.19 -4.38 10.02
C CYS A 303 -14.70 -5.81 10.18
N GLY A 304 -13.77 -6.73 10.44
CA GLY A 304 -14.06 -8.15 10.54
C GLY A 304 -13.00 -8.88 11.34
N TRP A 305 -13.28 -10.13 11.67
CA TRP A 305 -12.35 -10.98 12.42
C TRP A 305 -11.12 -11.35 11.58
N PHE A 306 -10.07 -11.84 12.25
CA PHE A 306 -8.88 -12.32 11.54
C PHE A 306 -9.23 -13.44 10.57
N ASP A 307 -8.66 -13.37 9.38
CA ASP A 307 -8.86 -14.34 8.31
C ASP A 307 -7.58 -15.15 8.08
N GLY A 308 -7.56 -16.37 8.63
CA GLY A 308 -6.42 -17.28 8.49
C GLY A 308 -6.25 -17.82 7.07
N VAL A 309 -7.35 -18.05 6.35
CA VAL A 309 -7.29 -18.56 4.96
C VAL A 309 -6.70 -17.50 4.04
N ALA A 310 -7.19 -16.28 4.12
CA ALA A 310 -6.67 -15.16 3.33
C ALA A 310 -5.22 -14.82 3.69
N THR A 311 -4.84 -14.89 4.97
CA THR A 311 -3.47 -14.64 5.41
C THR A 311 -2.52 -15.73 4.91
N LYS A 312 -2.89 -17.02 5.03
CA LYS A 312 -2.11 -18.15 4.49
C LYS A 312 -1.89 -18.02 2.98
N TYR A 313 -2.92 -17.59 2.26
CA TYR A 313 -2.82 -17.28 0.84
C TYR A 313 -1.80 -16.17 0.55
N ALA A 314 -1.89 -15.03 1.25
CA ALA A 314 -0.96 -13.91 1.09
C ALA A 314 0.49 -14.29 1.44
N VAL A 315 0.68 -15.08 2.51
CA VAL A 315 1.99 -15.62 2.92
C VAL A 315 2.61 -16.43 1.79
N ARG A 316 1.84 -17.37 1.23
CA ARG A 316 2.32 -18.23 0.13
C ARG A 316 2.61 -17.43 -1.13
N LEU A 317 1.71 -16.51 -1.48
CA LEU A 317 1.77 -15.74 -2.72
C LEU A 317 3.00 -14.81 -2.77
N SER A 318 3.30 -14.13 -1.67
CA SER A 318 4.40 -13.18 -1.59
C SER A 318 5.69 -13.76 -1.03
N GLY A 319 5.69 -15.02 -0.59
CA GLY A 319 6.84 -15.64 0.06
C GLY A 319 7.21 -14.98 1.38
N ILE A 320 6.20 -14.66 2.21
CA ILE A 320 6.41 -13.96 3.49
C ILE A 320 7.19 -14.87 4.46
N ASP A 321 8.35 -14.38 4.90
CA ASP A 321 9.19 -15.05 5.91
C ASP A 321 8.73 -14.73 7.34
N LYS A 322 8.33 -13.47 7.57
CA LYS A 322 7.92 -12.97 8.89
C LYS A 322 6.69 -12.08 8.82
N LEU A 323 5.84 -12.20 9.83
CA LEU A 323 4.67 -11.36 10.03
C LEU A 323 4.96 -10.26 11.06
N ALA A 324 4.47 -9.06 10.79
CA ALA A 324 4.31 -8.00 11.78
C ALA A 324 2.83 -7.86 12.12
N LEU A 325 2.47 -8.21 13.35
CA LEU A 325 1.12 -8.12 13.86
C LEU A 325 0.86 -6.71 14.38
N MET A 326 -0.11 -6.04 13.79
CA MET A 326 -0.44 -4.67 14.10
C MET A 326 -1.75 -4.60 14.87
N LYS A 327 -1.83 -3.61 15.76
CA LYS A 327 -3.04 -3.26 16.52
C LYS A 327 -3.58 -4.38 17.42
N LEU A 328 -2.71 -5.08 18.14
CA LEU A 328 -3.14 -6.13 19.08
C LEU A 328 -4.07 -5.57 20.18
N ASP A 329 -3.82 -4.32 20.59
CA ASP A 329 -4.60 -3.56 21.57
C ASP A 329 -6.05 -3.30 21.16
N VAL A 330 -6.40 -3.42 19.89
CA VAL A 330 -7.79 -3.24 19.45
C VAL A 330 -8.70 -4.38 19.93
N LEU A 331 -8.13 -5.54 20.26
CA LEU A 331 -8.86 -6.68 20.79
C LEU A 331 -8.88 -6.73 22.33
N ASP A 332 -8.31 -5.73 23.01
CA ASP A 332 -8.37 -5.58 24.46
C ASP A 332 -9.84 -5.47 24.94
N GLY A 333 -10.17 -6.18 26.01
CA GLY A 333 -11.49 -6.15 26.64
C GLY A 333 -12.57 -6.99 25.96
N PHE A 334 -12.26 -7.69 24.86
CA PHE A 334 -13.18 -8.66 24.28
C PHE A 334 -13.24 -9.93 25.14
N GLU A 335 -14.42 -10.43 25.45
CA GLU A 335 -14.57 -11.69 26.21
C GLU A 335 -14.19 -12.92 25.37
N SER A 336 -14.60 -12.92 24.09
CA SER A 336 -14.37 -13.99 23.12
C SER A 336 -13.98 -13.39 21.77
N ILE A 337 -12.92 -13.92 21.18
CA ILE A 337 -12.36 -13.51 19.90
C ILE A 337 -12.59 -14.64 18.89
N LYS A 338 -13.09 -14.30 17.71
CA LYS A 338 -13.24 -15.27 16.61
C LYS A 338 -12.02 -15.23 15.70
N ILE A 339 -11.62 -16.39 15.22
CA ILE A 339 -10.58 -16.54 14.20
C ILE A 339 -11.08 -17.44 13.07
N CYS A 340 -11.04 -16.96 11.83
CA CYS A 340 -11.49 -17.75 10.68
C CYS A 340 -10.39 -18.75 10.30
N ARG A 341 -10.66 -20.03 10.50
CA ARG A 341 -9.70 -21.13 10.25
C ARG A 341 -9.87 -21.78 8.88
N ALA A 342 -11.07 -21.69 8.31
CA ALA A 342 -11.45 -22.29 7.03
C ALA A 342 -12.63 -21.51 6.43
N TYR A 343 -12.96 -21.77 5.17
CA TYR A 343 -14.21 -21.33 4.58
C TYR A 343 -15.13 -22.52 4.32
N ARG A 344 -16.44 -22.31 4.43
CA ARG A 344 -17.44 -23.17 3.80
C ARG A 344 -17.73 -22.60 2.41
N TYR A 345 -17.46 -23.38 1.38
CA TYR A 345 -17.59 -22.97 -0.01
C TYR A 345 -18.21 -24.11 -0.82
N LYS A 346 -19.35 -23.85 -1.46
CA LYS A 346 -20.10 -24.85 -2.24
C LYS A 346 -20.40 -26.16 -1.48
N GLY A 347 -20.65 -26.05 -0.18
CA GLY A 347 -20.98 -27.18 0.70
C GLY A 347 -19.79 -27.91 1.30
N GLU A 348 -18.56 -27.57 0.91
CA GLU A 348 -17.33 -28.17 1.45
C GLU A 348 -16.56 -27.19 2.35
N GLU A 349 -15.83 -27.71 3.32
CA GLU A 349 -14.88 -26.93 4.10
C GLU A 349 -13.53 -26.90 3.37
N ILE A 350 -13.04 -25.69 3.06
CA ILE A 350 -11.80 -25.46 2.31
C ILE A 350 -10.83 -24.60 3.11
N ASP A 351 -9.53 -24.78 2.87
CA ASP A 351 -8.44 -24.04 3.50
C ASP A 351 -7.62 -23.18 2.51
N TYR A 352 -8.16 -22.99 1.30
CA TYR A 352 -7.59 -22.16 0.25
C TYR A 352 -8.49 -20.97 -0.08
N PHE A 353 -7.91 -19.92 -0.68
CA PHE A 353 -8.62 -18.71 -1.07
C PHE A 353 -9.35 -18.92 -2.42
N PRO A 354 -10.69 -18.99 -2.45
CA PRO A 354 -11.44 -19.26 -3.68
C PRO A 354 -11.53 -18.00 -4.55
N ILE A 355 -11.73 -18.20 -5.87
CA ILE A 355 -11.95 -17.10 -6.82
C ILE A 355 -13.24 -16.34 -6.51
N ASP A 356 -14.33 -17.06 -6.27
CA ASP A 356 -15.61 -16.47 -5.86
C ASP A 356 -15.66 -16.40 -4.33
N LEU A 357 -15.13 -15.31 -3.80
CA LEU A 357 -15.07 -15.07 -2.38
C LEU A 357 -16.43 -14.64 -1.78
N GLU A 358 -17.39 -14.22 -2.61
CA GLU A 358 -18.73 -13.85 -2.13
C GLU A 358 -19.53 -15.06 -1.64
N ALA A 359 -19.32 -16.22 -2.26
CA ALA A 359 -19.93 -17.48 -1.84
C ALA A 359 -19.15 -18.22 -0.74
N ALA A 360 -18.09 -17.60 -0.18
CA ALA A 360 -17.30 -18.18 0.90
C ALA A 360 -17.81 -17.70 2.27
N GLU A 361 -18.24 -18.64 3.11
CA GLU A 361 -18.67 -18.36 4.48
C GLU A 361 -17.55 -18.69 5.48
N PRO A 362 -17.21 -17.80 6.42
CA PRO A 362 -16.14 -18.06 7.38
C PRO A 362 -16.51 -19.16 8.39
N VAL A 363 -15.60 -20.11 8.59
CA VAL A 363 -15.69 -21.11 9.67
C VAL A 363 -14.80 -20.64 10.81
N TYR A 364 -15.43 -20.23 11.92
CA TYR A 364 -14.73 -19.65 13.06
C TYR A 364 -14.34 -20.69 14.12
N GLU A 365 -13.18 -20.46 14.72
CA GLU A 365 -12.81 -20.96 16.04
C GLU A 365 -12.95 -19.82 17.05
N GLN A 366 -13.44 -20.11 18.26
CA GLN A 366 -13.55 -19.14 19.34
C GLN A 366 -12.37 -19.28 20.30
N MET A 367 -11.76 -18.16 20.64
CA MET A 367 -10.66 -18.08 21.59
C MET A 367 -11.03 -17.12 22.72
N PRO A 368 -10.63 -17.39 23.97
CA PRO A 368 -10.84 -16.45 25.06
C PRO A 368 -10.05 -15.16 24.79
N GLY A 369 -10.65 -14.02 25.09
CA GLY A 369 -9.95 -12.74 24.99
C GLY A 369 -9.12 -12.41 26.22
N TRP A 370 -8.76 -11.14 26.37
CA TRP A 370 -7.86 -10.66 27.43
C TRP A 370 -8.16 -9.21 27.81
N ASP A 371 -7.68 -8.79 28.98
CA ASP A 371 -7.97 -7.46 29.51
C ASP A 371 -7.21 -6.35 28.77
N SER A 372 -5.86 -6.40 28.77
CA SER A 372 -5.07 -5.45 27.99
C SER A 372 -3.66 -5.93 27.65
N VAL A 373 -3.15 -5.49 26.49
CA VAL A 373 -1.74 -5.64 26.08
C VAL A 373 -0.97 -4.32 26.01
N LYS A 374 -1.65 -3.18 26.25
CA LYS A 374 -1.12 -1.85 25.93
C LYS A 374 0.18 -1.53 26.68
N GLY A 375 1.21 -1.16 25.92
CA GLY A 375 2.53 -0.79 26.47
C GLY A 375 3.42 -1.96 26.89
N ILE A 376 2.95 -3.21 26.71
CA ILE A 376 3.79 -4.39 26.94
C ILE A 376 4.86 -4.48 25.87
N SER A 377 6.11 -4.68 26.30
CA SER A 377 7.32 -4.66 25.45
C SER A 377 8.03 -6.00 25.33
N LYS A 378 7.58 -7.03 26.06
CA LYS A 378 8.11 -8.40 25.98
C LYS A 378 6.97 -9.40 25.77
N PHE A 379 7.26 -10.46 25.04
CA PHE A 379 6.25 -11.46 24.67
C PHE A 379 5.75 -12.26 25.88
N GLU A 380 6.68 -12.63 26.76
CA GLU A 380 6.39 -13.37 27.98
C GLU A 380 5.50 -12.61 28.97
N ASP A 381 5.49 -11.28 28.89
CA ASP A 381 4.68 -10.39 29.74
C ASP A 381 3.24 -10.23 29.20
N LEU A 382 2.95 -10.68 27.97
CA LEU A 382 1.59 -10.64 27.41
C LEU A 382 0.67 -11.60 28.18
N PRO A 383 -0.63 -11.27 28.34
CA PRO A 383 -1.63 -12.21 28.84
C PRO A 383 -1.58 -13.55 28.09
N GLN A 384 -1.74 -14.67 28.81
CA GLN A 384 -1.63 -16.00 28.23
C GLN A 384 -2.56 -16.20 27.01
N ASN A 385 -3.77 -15.63 27.06
CA ASN A 385 -4.73 -15.70 25.96
C ASN A 385 -4.26 -14.93 24.72
N ALA A 386 -3.62 -13.76 24.89
CA ALA A 386 -3.01 -13.00 23.80
C ALA A 386 -1.85 -13.77 23.17
N GLN A 387 -0.99 -14.40 23.98
CA GLN A 387 0.08 -15.26 23.46
C GLN A 387 -0.48 -16.44 22.67
N ASN A 388 -1.53 -17.08 23.16
CA ASN A 388 -2.19 -18.20 22.47
C ASN A 388 -2.80 -17.76 21.14
N TYR A 389 -3.40 -16.57 21.10
CA TYR A 389 -3.94 -15.98 19.87
C TYR A 389 -2.85 -15.73 18.82
N ILE A 390 -1.71 -15.18 19.23
CA ILE A 390 -0.55 -14.96 18.35
C ILE A 390 -0.02 -16.29 17.80
N ARG A 391 0.15 -17.32 18.65
CA ARG A 391 0.57 -18.66 18.20
C ARG A 391 -0.44 -19.27 17.23
N LYS A 392 -1.73 -19.03 17.42
CA LYS A 392 -2.76 -19.50 16.48
C LYS A 392 -2.68 -18.79 15.13
N ILE A 393 -2.33 -17.51 15.10
CA ILE A 393 -2.04 -16.79 13.84
C ILE A 393 -0.84 -17.42 13.13
N GLU A 394 0.24 -17.74 13.84
CA GLU A 394 1.41 -18.43 13.25
C GLU A 394 1.02 -19.80 12.68
N GLU A 395 0.24 -20.59 13.42
CA GLU A 395 -0.28 -21.90 13.00
C GLU A 395 -1.08 -21.80 11.71
N LEU A 396 -2.07 -20.89 11.65
CA LEU A 396 -2.98 -20.76 10.51
C LEU A 396 -2.30 -20.15 9.28
N SER A 397 -1.44 -19.15 9.49
CA SER A 397 -0.76 -18.44 8.39
C SER A 397 0.41 -19.24 7.82
N GLY A 398 1.04 -20.11 8.61
CA GLY A 398 2.26 -20.82 8.26
C GLY A 398 3.52 -19.95 8.26
N ALA A 399 3.44 -18.72 8.78
CA ALA A 399 4.58 -17.79 8.88
C ALA A 399 4.84 -17.43 10.35
N LYS A 400 6.12 -17.19 10.66
CA LYS A 400 6.54 -16.77 12.01
C LYS A 400 6.18 -15.31 12.25
N VAL A 401 5.85 -14.96 13.48
CA VAL A 401 5.71 -13.56 13.90
C VAL A 401 7.08 -13.02 14.30
N GLY A 402 7.44 -11.86 13.75
CA GLY A 402 8.67 -11.14 14.09
C GLY A 402 8.43 -9.84 14.85
N PHE A 403 7.24 -9.25 14.72
CA PHE A 403 6.89 -7.98 15.35
C PHE A 403 5.45 -8.01 15.86
N ILE A 404 5.21 -7.41 17.03
CA ILE A 404 3.87 -7.27 17.62
C ILE A 404 3.69 -5.85 18.13
N SER A 405 2.79 -5.09 17.51
CA SER A 405 2.42 -3.75 17.95
C SER A 405 1.32 -3.83 19.00
N THR A 406 1.64 -3.36 20.22
CA THR A 406 0.73 -3.33 21.36
C THR A 406 0.12 -1.95 21.61
N SER A 407 0.48 -0.93 20.81
CA SER A 407 -0.24 0.35 20.77
C SER A 407 0.08 1.10 19.46
N PRO A 408 -0.54 2.27 19.20
CA PRO A 408 -0.12 3.15 18.10
C PRO A 408 1.33 3.65 18.21
N GLU A 409 1.88 3.73 19.42
CA GLU A 409 3.22 4.30 19.68
C GLU A 409 4.34 3.44 19.10
N ARG A 410 5.38 4.08 18.55
CA ARG A 410 6.52 3.38 17.95
C ARG A 410 7.27 2.49 18.95
N SER A 411 7.42 2.95 20.20
CA SER A 411 8.09 2.21 21.28
C SER A 411 7.36 0.93 21.69
N ASP A 412 6.06 0.86 21.43
CA ASP A 412 5.19 -0.21 21.91
C ASP A 412 5.08 -1.29 20.83
N THR A 413 6.25 -1.80 20.42
CA THR A 413 6.39 -2.87 19.43
C THR A 413 7.39 -3.91 19.95
N ILE A 414 6.90 -5.12 20.20
CA ILE A 414 7.72 -6.28 20.59
C ILE A 414 8.45 -6.80 19.36
N ILE A 415 9.73 -7.13 19.49
CA ILE A 415 10.57 -7.73 18.44
C ILE A 415 10.95 -9.15 18.89
N LEU A 416 10.71 -10.14 18.04
CA LEU A 416 10.93 -11.58 18.32
C LEU A 416 12.15 -12.18 17.61
#